data_AF-A0A494TCM3-F1
#
_entry.id   AF-A0A494TCM3-F1
#
_cell.length_a   1.000
_cell.length_b   1.000
_cell.length_c   1.000
_cell.angle_alpha   90.00
_cell.angle_beta   90.00
_cell.angle_gamma   90.00
#
_symmetry.space_group_name_H-M   'P 1'
#
loop_
_entity.id
_entity.type
_entity.pdbx_description
1 polymer ?
#
loop_
_entity_poly.entity_id
_entity_poly.type
_entity_poly.pdbx_seq_one_letter_code
_entity_poly.pdbx_strand_id
1 'polypeptide(L)'
;MDQITTLGTGGQRASEATPRTNAHGDSPSPGRPPARNRRSSRRRADALQDAAPEAIRTNLYDAVTAQIIADLESGRVPWVQPWGQAGGTGPALPRNALTARRYSGVNILILWGAVIENGYPSQSWLTFKQALEAGGSVRKGERGTTVVYADRFVSESEKARAVESGGDAKAVSFLKRFTVFNVAQCEGLRSGLAPDPAPLPEREIVPVAESVIAASGVDFRIGGPRAFYVPSHDFVQVPPQPAFYDQVNYYRTCLHELTHATGHDSRLDRSFAGGFGSKDYAREELIAEMGSAFLCASLGIVPTVRHVDYIAAWLDVLREDNRAIFRAASAATKAADWLLARHEAAQNADPDADADGDGDGEIEIDTHSDSEDAAQNEGAGA
;
A
#
# COMPACT_ATOMS: atom_id res chain seq x y z
N MET A 1 -25.43 13.41 -0.18
CA MET A 1 -26.91 13.56 -0.26
C MET A 1 -27.30 12.51 -1.27
N ASP A 2 -27.48 11.28 -0.79
CA ASP A 2 -27.27 10.08 -1.60
C ASP A 2 -28.60 9.47 -1.99
N GLN A 3 -28.80 9.22 -3.29
CA GLN A 3 -29.88 8.39 -3.78
C GLN A 3 -29.35 7.28 -4.67
N ILE A 4 -29.51 6.05 -4.17
CA ILE A 4 -29.32 4.77 -4.83
C ILE A 4 -30.60 4.48 -5.65
N THR A 5 -30.45 4.10 -6.92
CA THR A 5 -31.57 3.55 -7.72
C THR A 5 -31.21 2.15 -8.22
N THR A 6 -32.08 1.20 -7.86
CA THR A 6 -32.07 -0.22 -8.20
C THR A 6 -32.94 -0.49 -9.44
N LEU A 7 -32.43 -1.23 -10.42
CA LEU A 7 -33.20 -1.95 -11.46
C LEU A 7 -32.35 -3.18 -11.85
N GLY A 8 -32.83 -4.40 -12.04
CA GLY A 8 -34.16 -4.92 -12.30
C GLY A 8 -34.02 -6.03 -13.36
N THR A 9 -34.26 -7.27 -12.96
CA THR A 9 -34.10 -8.53 -13.72
C THR A 9 -35.14 -8.76 -14.82
N GLY A 10 -34.73 -9.41 -15.92
CA GLY A 10 -35.56 -10.16 -16.89
C GLY A 10 -34.64 -10.68 -18.02
N GLY A 11 -34.70 -11.90 -18.55
CA GLY A 11 -35.69 -12.96 -18.50
C GLY A 11 -35.98 -13.48 -19.91
N GLN A 12 -35.47 -14.67 -20.24
CA GLN A 12 -35.99 -15.68 -21.19
C GLN A 12 -35.45 -15.85 -22.64
N ARG A 13 -35.00 -17.11 -22.87
CA ARG A 13 -35.27 -18.10 -23.96
C ARG A 13 -34.73 -17.81 -25.38
N ALA A 14 -33.81 -18.60 -25.94
CA ALA A 14 -33.82 -20.02 -26.37
C ALA A 14 -34.35 -20.24 -27.80
N SER A 15 -33.49 -20.76 -28.70
CA SER A 15 -33.88 -21.64 -29.81
C SER A 15 -32.65 -22.31 -30.44
N GLU A 16 -32.58 -23.64 -30.30
CA GLU A 16 -31.74 -24.57 -31.06
C GLU A 16 -32.19 -24.67 -32.52
N ALA A 17 -31.24 -24.90 -33.44
CA ALA A 17 -31.47 -25.63 -34.68
C ALA A 17 -30.14 -26.15 -35.28
N THR A 18 -29.88 -27.44 -35.12
CA THR A 18 -29.20 -28.30 -36.12
C THR A 18 -30.29 -29.11 -36.83
N PRO A 19 -30.15 -29.64 -38.07
CA PRO A 19 -29.04 -30.54 -38.45
C PRO A 19 -28.65 -30.58 -39.95
N ARG A 20 -27.55 -31.28 -40.25
CA ARG A 20 -27.45 -32.43 -41.20
C ARG A 20 -26.14 -32.47 -41.99
N THR A 21 -25.65 -33.70 -42.02
CA THR A 21 -24.50 -34.30 -42.70
C THR A 21 -24.57 -34.25 -44.23
N ASN A 22 -23.43 -34.18 -44.89
CA ASN A 22 -23.10 -35.10 -45.98
C ASN A 22 -21.59 -35.17 -46.25
N ALA A 23 -21.12 -36.40 -46.42
CA ALA A 23 -19.77 -36.79 -46.80
C ALA A 23 -19.61 -36.83 -48.33
N HIS A 24 -18.36 -36.75 -48.79
CA HIS A 24 -17.72 -37.14 -50.08
C HIS A 24 -16.60 -36.09 -50.31
N GLY A 25 -15.30 -36.37 -50.38
CA GLY A 25 -14.59 -37.51 -50.95
C GLY A 25 -13.87 -37.00 -52.21
N ASP A 26 -12.60 -36.56 -52.10
CA ASP A 26 -11.54 -36.81 -53.10
C ASP A 26 -10.20 -36.14 -52.73
N SER A 27 -9.12 -36.89 -52.93
CA SER A 27 -7.71 -36.45 -52.83
C SER A 27 -7.11 -36.24 -54.22
N PRO A 28 -6.07 -35.39 -54.36
CA PRO A 28 -4.92 -35.86 -55.14
C PRO A 28 -3.53 -35.48 -54.57
N SER A 29 -2.63 -36.46 -54.71
CA SER A 29 -1.15 -36.55 -54.74
C SER A 29 -0.18 -35.43 -54.28
N PRO A 30 1.02 -35.82 -53.76
CA PRO A 30 1.96 -34.92 -53.10
C PRO A 30 2.98 -34.27 -54.05
N GLY A 31 3.14 -32.95 -53.92
CA GLY A 31 4.23 -32.16 -54.52
C GLY A 31 5.46 -32.06 -53.61
N ARG A 32 6.64 -32.16 -54.22
CA ARG A 32 8.00 -32.13 -53.66
C ARG A 32 8.33 -30.78 -52.95
N PRO A 33 8.97 -30.75 -51.78
CA PRO A 33 9.39 -29.48 -51.16
C PRO A 33 10.76 -29.00 -51.67
N PRO A 34 11.01 -27.69 -51.83
CA PRO A 34 12.32 -27.15 -52.18
C PRO A 34 13.23 -26.95 -50.95
N ALA A 35 14.53 -26.85 -51.23
CA ALA A 35 15.64 -26.86 -50.28
C ALA A 35 15.62 -25.70 -49.25
N ARG A 36 15.88 -26.06 -47.98
CA ARG A 36 15.88 -25.16 -46.82
C ARG A 36 17.24 -24.45 -46.68
N ASN A 37 17.26 -23.14 -46.95
CA ASN A 37 18.42 -22.27 -46.82
C ASN A 37 18.78 -22.04 -45.33
N ARG A 38 19.89 -22.61 -44.86
CA ARG A 38 20.33 -22.64 -43.44
C ARG A 38 20.98 -21.34 -42.91
N ARG A 39 20.93 -20.22 -43.64
CA ARG A 39 21.60 -18.96 -43.24
C ARG A 39 20.68 -17.89 -42.62
N SER A 40 19.37 -18.09 -42.55
CA SER A 40 18.42 -17.13 -41.93
C SER A 40 18.00 -17.48 -40.49
N SER A 41 18.38 -18.66 -39.98
CA SER A 41 17.96 -19.12 -38.64
C SER A 41 18.78 -18.54 -37.49
N ARG A 42 20.00 -18.04 -37.74
CA ARG A 42 20.83 -17.42 -36.68
C ARG A 42 20.38 -16.00 -36.32
N ARG A 43 20.02 -15.15 -37.31
CA ARG A 43 19.50 -13.79 -37.03
C ARG A 43 18.09 -13.76 -36.43
N ARG A 44 17.26 -14.79 -36.66
CA ARG A 44 15.94 -14.91 -36.02
C ARG A 44 16.01 -15.49 -34.60
N ALA A 45 17.02 -16.29 -34.28
CA ALA A 45 17.18 -16.84 -32.93
C ALA A 45 17.57 -15.73 -31.93
N ASP A 46 18.48 -14.82 -32.30
CA ASP A 46 18.87 -13.70 -31.44
C ASP A 46 17.72 -12.70 -31.22
N ALA A 47 16.89 -12.43 -32.23
CA ALA A 47 15.74 -11.53 -32.11
C ALA A 47 14.56 -12.10 -31.29
N LEU A 48 14.48 -13.43 -31.13
CA LEU A 48 13.43 -14.09 -30.32
C LEU A 48 13.79 -14.13 -28.83
N GLN A 49 15.06 -13.93 -28.47
CA GLN A 49 15.52 -13.96 -27.08
C GLN A 49 15.21 -12.63 -26.34
N ASP A 50 15.17 -11.50 -27.06
CA ASP A 50 14.89 -10.16 -26.50
C ASP A 50 13.41 -9.77 -26.49
N ALA A 51 12.55 -10.43 -27.28
CA ALA A 51 11.12 -10.10 -27.36
C ALA A 51 10.27 -10.73 -26.22
N ALA A 52 10.71 -11.85 -25.66
CA ALA A 52 9.98 -12.58 -24.62
C ALA A 52 9.86 -11.83 -23.26
N PRO A 53 10.89 -11.12 -22.75
CA PRO A 53 10.81 -10.40 -21.49
C PRO A 53 9.83 -9.22 -21.53
N GLU A 54 9.75 -8.51 -22.66
CA GLU A 54 8.89 -7.33 -22.80
C GLU A 54 7.41 -7.73 -22.90
N ALA A 55 7.09 -8.75 -23.70
CA ALA A 55 5.72 -9.29 -23.77
C ALA A 55 5.21 -9.83 -22.40
N ILE A 56 6.08 -10.48 -21.63
CA ILE A 56 5.74 -10.98 -20.27
C ILE A 56 5.56 -9.82 -19.26
N ARG A 57 6.33 -8.73 -19.39
CA ARG A 57 6.19 -7.52 -18.55
C ARG A 57 4.90 -6.79 -18.87
N THR A 58 4.60 -6.58 -20.15
CA THR A 58 3.36 -5.96 -20.63
C THR A 58 2.15 -6.70 -20.07
N ASN A 59 2.18 -8.04 -20.12
CA ASN A 59 1.14 -8.89 -19.54
C ASN A 59 0.95 -8.70 -18.00
N LEU A 60 2.00 -8.35 -17.23
CA LEU A 60 1.81 -8.06 -15.78
C LEU A 60 1.04 -6.77 -15.54
N TYR A 61 1.52 -5.69 -16.17
CA TYR A 61 0.92 -4.38 -16.03
C TYR A 61 -0.54 -4.42 -16.47
N ASP A 62 -0.81 -5.10 -17.59
CA ASP A 62 -2.16 -5.32 -18.09
C ASP A 62 -3.02 -6.11 -17.11
N ALA A 63 -2.54 -7.26 -16.61
CA ALA A 63 -3.35 -8.11 -15.73
C ALA A 63 -3.73 -7.41 -14.42
N VAL A 64 -2.78 -6.73 -13.77
CA VAL A 64 -3.04 -6.02 -12.51
C VAL A 64 -3.93 -4.81 -12.74
N THR A 65 -3.66 -4.02 -13.79
CA THR A 65 -4.49 -2.84 -14.08
C THR A 65 -5.89 -3.24 -14.50
N ALA A 66 -6.06 -4.29 -15.30
CA ALA A 66 -7.37 -4.82 -15.67
C ALA A 66 -8.17 -5.30 -14.45
N GLN A 67 -7.53 -5.98 -13.50
CA GLN A 67 -8.18 -6.38 -12.24
C GLN A 67 -8.66 -5.16 -11.45
N ILE A 68 -7.83 -4.12 -11.32
CA ILE A 68 -8.18 -2.89 -10.59
C ILE A 68 -9.31 -2.14 -11.30
N ILE A 69 -9.31 -2.08 -12.63
CA ILE A 69 -10.42 -1.53 -13.41
C ILE A 69 -11.70 -2.32 -13.14
N ALA A 70 -11.65 -3.65 -13.18
CA ALA A 70 -12.81 -4.49 -12.93
C ALA A 70 -13.38 -4.31 -11.51
N ASP A 71 -12.51 -4.16 -10.50
CA ASP A 71 -12.94 -3.85 -9.14
C ASP A 71 -13.67 -2.50 -9.10
N LEU A 72 -13.07 -1.44 -9.66
CA LEU A 72 -13.68 -0.10 -9.70
C LEU A 72 -15.02 -0.09 -10.44
N GLU A 73 -15.13 -0.78 -11.57
CA GLU A 73 -16.38 -0.91 -12.34
C GLU A 73 -17.47 -1.65 -11.57
N SER A 74 -17.08 -2.57 -10.68
CA SER A 74 -18.00 -3.27 -9.80
C SER A 74 -18.32 -2.53 -8.50
N GLY A 75 -17.86 -1.28 -8.37
CA GLY A 75 -18.05 -0.44 -7.18
C GLY A 75 -17.14 -0.80 -6.00
N ARG A 76 -16.12 -1.63 -6.22
CA ARG A 76 -15.10 -1.95 -5.21
C ARG A 76 -13.86 -1.11 -5.44
N VAL A 77 -13.39 -0.44 -4.39
CA VAL A 77 -12.18 0.38 -4.48
C VAL A 77 -11.04 -0.37 -3.79
N PRO A 78 -9.99 -0.83 -4.50
CA PRO A 78 -9.01 -1.77 -3.94
C PRO A 78 -8.22 -1.27 -2.72
N TRP A 79 -8.12 0.05 -2.52
CA TRP A 79 -7.51 0.66 -1.33
C TRP A 79 -8.49 0.87 -0.17
N VAL A 80 -9.76 0.49 -0.34
CA VAL A 80 -10.81 0.52 0.68
C VAL A 80 -11.41 -0.86 0.80
N GLN A 81 -10.80 -1.66 1.67
CA GLN A 81 -11.23 -3.03 1.92
C GLN A 81 -12.20 -3.10 3.11
N PRO A 82 -13.07 -4.12 3.16
CA PRO A 82 -14.03 -4.32 4.25
C PRO A 82 -13.33 -4.87 5.50
N TRP A 83 -12.47 -4.06 6.12
CA TRP A 83 -11.77 -4.40 7.35
C TRP A 83 -12.74 -4.62 8.52
N GLY A 84 -12.36 -5.46 9.48
CA GLY A 84 -13.09 -5.60 10.74
C GLY A 84 -14.36 -6.48 10.71
N GLN A 85 -14.54 -7.30 9.68
CA GLN A 85 -15.51 -8.40 9.75
C GLN A 85 -15.10 -9.39 10.84
N ALA A 86 -16.06 -9.97 11.58
CA ALA A 86 -15.79 -10.83 12.73
C ALA A 86 -14.84 -11.99 12.35
N GLY A 87 -13.66 -12.04 12.99
CA GLY A 87 -12.62 -13.04 12.73
C GLY A 87 -11.63 -12.69 11.61
N GLY A 88 -11.76 -11.53 10.97
CA GLY A 88 -10.87 -11.04 9.91
C GLY A 88 -9.73 -10.14 10.41
N THR A 89 -8.70 -9.99 9.58
CA THR A 89 -7.55 -9.12 9.85
C THR A 89 -7.97 -7.65 9.88
N GLY A 90 -7.46 -6.89 10.85
CA GLY A 90 -7.62 -5.44 10.91
C GLY A 90 -6.87 -4.70 9.79
N PRO A 91 -7.12 -3.38 9.63
CA PRO A 91 -6.38 -2.57 8.67
C PRO A 91 -4.91 -2.48 9.09
N ALA A 92 -4.00 -2.96 8.24
CA ALA A 92 -2.56 -2.84 8.42
C ALA A 92 -1.85 -3.00 7.07
N LEU A 93 -0.66 -2.40 6.93
CA LEU A 93 0.15 -2.58 5.73
C LEU A 93 0.73 -4.01 5.68
N PRO A 94 0.71 -4.67 4.50
CA PRO A 94 1.34 -5.97 4.33
C PRO A 94 2.84 -5.89 4.62
N ARG A 95 3.40 -6.89 5.30
CA ARG A 95 4.83 -6.93 5.63
C ARG A 95 5.44 -8.30 5.38
N ASN A 96 6.75 -8.32 5.16
CA ASN A 96 7.50 -9.56 5.16
C ASN A 96 7.63 -10.07 6.60
N ALA A 97 7.23 -11.32 6.84
CA ALA A 97 7.18 -11.86 8.19
C ALA A 97 8.58 -12.09 8.82
N LEU A 98 9.62 -12.29 8.02
CA LEU A 98 10.99 -12.45 8.53
C LEU A 98 11.69 -11.11 8.78
N THR A 99 11.57 -10.17 7.85
CA THR A 99 12.34 -8.91 7.91
C THR A 99 11.56 -7.74 8.51
N ALA A 100 10.27 -7.93 8.80
CA ALA A 100 9.32 -6.88 9.16
C ALA A 100 9.15 -5.75 8.13
N ARG A 101 9.85 -5.80 6.99
CA ARG A 101 9.79 -4.77 5.95
C ARG A 101 8.39 -4.73 5.34
N ARG A 102 7.78 -3.54 5.35
CA ARG A 102 6.50 -3.28 4.69
C ARG A 102 6.62 -3.41 3.18
N TYR A 103 5.60 -4.00 2.56
CA TYR A 103 5.44 -3.95 1.11
C TYR A 103 5.03 -2.53 0.69
N SER A 104 5.35 -2.18 -0.55
CA SER A 104 5.12 -0.86 -1.10
C SER A 104 4.49 -0.90 -2.49
N GLY A 105 3.95 0.23 -2.91
CA GLY A 105 3.35 0.44 -4.20
C GLY A 105 2.15 -0.47 -4.43
N VAL A 106 2.03 -0.95 -5.67
CA VAL A 106 0.91 -1.81 -6.09
C VAL A 106 0.83 -3.12 -5.30
N ASN A 107 1.93 -3.57 -4.68
CA ASN A 107 1.92 -4.79 -3.88
C ASN A 107 1.03 -4.66 -2.65
N ILE A 108 0.83 -3.45 -2.11
CA ILE A 108 -0.11 -3.23 -1.02
C ILE A 108 -1.52 -3.64 -1.46
N LEU A 109 -1.96 -3.14 -2.63
CA LEU A 109 -3.29 -3.44 -3.18
C LEU A 109 -3.45 -4.93 -3.52
N ILE A 110 -2.44 -5.54 -4.15
CA ILE A 110 -2.46 -6.96 -4.52
C ILE A 110 -2.60 -7.84 -3.27
N LEU A 111 -1.81 -7.55 -2.23
CA LEU A 111 -1.80 -8.35 -1.02
C LEU A 111 -3.05 -8.13 -0.16
N TRP A 112 -3.56 -6.90 -0.09
CA TRP A 112 -4.85 -6.62 0.54
C TRP A 112 -6.00 -7.36 -0.15
N GLY A 113 -6.07 -7.34 -1.48
CA GLY A 113 -7.04 -8.14 -2.24
C GLY A 113 -6.94 -9.62 -1.87
N ALA A 114 -5.72 -10.18 -1.85
CA ALA A 114 -5.51 -11.57 -1.47
C ALA A 114 -5.91 -11.89 -0.03
N VAL A 115 -5.68 -10.99 0.94
CA VAL A 115 -6.15 -11.15 2.33
C VAL A 115 -7.66 -11.28 2.37
N ILE A 116 -8.38 -10.39 1.68
CA ILE A 116 -9.83 -10.33 1.72
C ILE A 116 -10.45 -11.50 0.96
N GLU A 117 -9.99 -11.78 -0.25
CA GLU A 117 -10.51 -12.86 -1.10
C GLU A 117 -10.37 -14.24 -0.46
N ASN A 118 -9.27 -14.47 0.27
CA ASN A 118 -8.98 -15.78 0.88
C ASN A 118 -9.27 -15.81 2.39
N GLY A 119 -9.73 -14.70 2.99
CA GLY A 119 -10.00 -14.60 4.41
C GLY A 119 -8.77 -14.84 5.29
N TYR A 120 -7.57 -14.41 4.85
CA TYR A 120 -6.36 -14.61 5.64
C TYR A 120 -6.42 -13.77 6.94
N PRO A 121 -6.03 -14.34 8.10
CA PRO A 121 -6.05 -13.67 9.40
C PRO A 121 -4.78 -12.84 9.69
N SER A 122 -3.90 -12.64 8.70
CA SER A 122 -2.65 -11.91 8.89
C SER A 122 -2.27 -11.03 7.70
N GLN A 123 -1.56 -9.93 7.97
CA GLN A 123 -0.88 -9.10 6.96
C GLN A 123 0.58 -9.54 6.71
N SER A 124 1.00 -10.68 7.26
CA SER A 124 2.38 -11.16 7.18
C SER A 124 2.58 -12.17 6.05
N TRP A 125 3.61 -11.95 5.24
CA TRP A 125 3.90 -12.72 4.03
C TRP A 125 5.34 -13.23 3.96
N LEU A 126 5.53 -14.38 3.34
CA LEU A 126 6.80 -15.07 3.17
C LEU A 126 6.95 -15.58 1.75
N THR A 127 8.17 -15.60 1.20
CA THR A 127 8.44 -16.50 0.06
C THR A 127 8.52 -17.95 0.54
N PHE A 128 8.39 -18.92 -0.38
CA PHE A 128 8.56 -20.34 -0.04
C PHE A 128 9.90 -20.62 0.68
N LYS A 129 11.00 -20.01 0.20
CA LYS A 129 12.32 -20.16 0.83
C LYS A 129 12.37 -19.56 2.23
N GLN A 130 11.71 -18.42 2.44
CA GLN A 130 11.63 -17.78 3.75
C GLN A 130 10.77 -18.59 4.73
N ALA A 131 9.73 -19.28 4.27
CA ALA A 131 8.97 -20.21 5.13
C ALA A 131 9.87 -21.34 5.66
N LEU A 132 10.73 -21.92 4.80
CA LEU A 132 11.73 -22.90 5.19
C LEU A 132 12.76 -22.34 6.18
N GLU A 133 13.28 -21.14 5.91
CA GLU A 133 14.20 -20.43 6.80
C GLU A 133 13.59 -20.16 8.18
N ALA A 134 12.29 -19.88 8.22
CA ALA A 134 11.53 -19.68 9.44
C ALA A 134 11.18 -20.99 10.20
N GLY A 135 11.70 -22.14 9.75
CA GLY A 135 11.51 -23.46 10.37
C GLY A 135 10.28 -24.23 9.93
N GLY A 136 9.45 -23.66 9.04
CA GLY A 136 8.21 -24.26 8.57
C GLY A 136 8.21 -24.54 7.07
N SER A 137 7.04 -24.79 6.52
CA SER A 137 6.84 -24.93 5.07
C SER A 137 5.47 -24.42 4.65
N VAL A 138 5.31 -24.09 3.38
CA VAL A 138 3.98 -23.86 2.80
C VAL A 138 3.24 -25.19 2.74
N ARG A 139 1.99 -25.23 3.20
CA ARG A 139 1.18 -26.46 3.17
C ARG A 139 0.95 -26.93 1.75
N LYS A 140 0.85 -28.26 1.58
CA LYS A 140 0.63 -28.86 0.26
C LYS A 140 -0.72 -28.40 -0.33
N GLY A 141 -0.67 -27.88 -1.55
CA GLY A 141 -1.87 -27.45 -2.31
C GLY A 141 -2.17 -25.96 -2.22
N GLU A 142 -1.51 -25.22 -1.32
CA GLU A 142 -1.63 -23.77 -1.21
C GLU A 142 -1.12 -23.07 -2.47
N ARG A 143 -1.80 -21.97 -2.86
CA ARG A 143 -1.42 -21.12 -3.99
C ARG A 143 -0.90 -19.79 -3.47
N GLY A 144 0.28 -19.40 -3.93
CA GLY A 144 0.87 -18.13 -3.53
C GLY A 144 0.37 -16.95 -4.36
N THR A 145 0.46 -15.77 -3.77
CA THR A 145 0.14 -14.49 -4.40
C THR A 145 1.37 -13.95 -5.12
N THR A 146 1.19 -13.47 -6.36
CA THR A 146 2.28 -12.90 -7.15
C THR A 146 2.44 -11.42 -6.83
N VAL A 147 3.61 -11.03 -6.31
CA VAL A 147 4.01 -9.63 -6.11
C VAL A 147 5.10 -9.24 -7.09
N VAL A 148 5.31 -7.93 -7.24
CA VAL A 148 6.21 -7.36 -8.24
C VAL A 148 7.33 -6.57 -7.58
N TYR A 149 8.54 -6.66 -8.12
CA TYR A 149 9.67 -5.85 -7.70
C TYR A 149 10.23 -5.15 -8.94
N ALA A 150 10.09 -3.83 -8.96
CA ALA A 150 10.64 -2.99 -10.01
C ALA A 150 11.94 -2.35 -9.52
N ASP A 151 12.99 -2.44 -10.32
CA ASP A 151 14.28 -1.84 -10.01
C ASP A 151 15.04 -1.54 -11.31
N ARG A 152 16.11 -0.76 -11.20
CA ARG A 152 16.92 -0.31 -12.33
C ARG A 152 18.32 -0.88 -12.21
N PHE A 153 18.88 -1.30 -13.32
CA PHE A 153 20.29 -1.67 -13.39
C PHE A 153 20.94 -0.99 -14.59
N VAL A 154 22.20 -0.62 -14.46
CA VAL A 154 23.00 -0.11 -15.58
C VAL A 154 23.82 -1.28 -16.11
N SER A 155 23.64 -1.63 -17.39
CA SER A 155 24.44 -2.69 -18.01
C SER A 155 25.91 -2.28 -18.13
N GLU A 156 26.83 -3.23 -18.13
CA GLU A 156 28.25 -2.94 -18.35
C GLU A 156 28.50 -2.27 -19.70
N SER A 157 27.72 -2.65 -20.73
CA SER A 157 27.74 -1.99 -22.04
C SER A 157 27.34 -0.52 -21.98
N GLU A 158 26.34 -0.15 -21.18
CA GLU A 158 25.94 1.25 -21.00
C GLU A 158 26.94 2.03 -20.16
N LYS A 159 27.59 1.38 -19.18
CA LYS A 159 28.72 1.98 -18.46
C LYS A 159 29.89 2.27 -19.41
N ALA A 160 30.23 1.32 -20.28
CA ALA A 160 31.30 1.50 -21.27
C ALA A 160 30.96 2.61 -22.28
N ARG A 161 29.73 2.67 -22.79
CA ARG A 161 29.26 3.75 -23.69
C ARG A 161 29.33 5.11 -23.00
N ALA A 162 28.92 5.20 -21.74
CA ALA A 162 28.98 6.45 -20.97
C ALA A 162 30.40 6.99 -20.86
N VAL A 163 31.37 6.10 -20.59
CA VAL A 163 32.80 6.42 -20.55
C VAL A 163 33.31 6.89 -21.91
N GLU A 164 32.91 6.23 -23.01
CA GLU A 164 33.37 6.57 -24.36
C GLU A 164 32.74 7.86 -24.92
N SER A 165 31.46 8.11 -24.61
CA SER A 165 30.68 9.23 -25.15
C SER A 165 30.66 10.47 -24.25
N GLY A 166 31.22 10.40 -23.04
CA GLY A 166 31.20 11.49 -22.06
C GLY A 166 29.80 11.86 -21.55
N GLY A 167 28.82 10.97 -21.72
CA GLY A 167 27.43 11.16 -21.27
C GLY A 167 27.03 10.18 -20.18
N ASP A 168 25.84 10.34 -19.60
CA ASP A 168 25.37 9.48 -18.52
C ASP A 168 25.04 8.04 -18.97
N ALA A 169 25.30 7.09 -18.08
CA ALA A 169 24.97 5.69 -18.29
C ALA A 169 23.46 5.46 -18.13
N LYS A 170 22.82 4.88 -19.14
CA LYS A 170 21.37 4.68 -19.11
C LYS A 170 21.03 3.45 -18.28
N ALA A 171 20.19 3.64 -17.26
CA ALA A 171 19.68 2.54 -16.45
C ALA A 171 18.50 1.86 -17.15
N VAL A 172 18.57 0.55 -17.29
CA VAL A 172 17.50 -0.31 -17.80
C VAL A 172 16.60 -0.70 -16.64
N SER A 173 15.29 -0.43 -16.78
CA SER A 173 14.30 -0.85 -15.79
C SER A 173 13.96 -2.34 -15.97
N PHE A 174 13.84 -3.06 -14.87
CA PHE A 174 13.35 -4.43 -14.86
C PHE A 174 12.21 -4.62 -13.85
N LEU A 175 11.38 -5.62 -14.12
CA LEU A 175 10.31 -6.06 -13.25
C LEU A 175 10.53 -7.55 -12.96
N LYS A 176 10.73 -7.91 -11.70
CA LYS A 176 10.77 -9.29 -11.22
C LYS A 176 9.45 -9.64 -10.56
N ARG A 177 9.01 -10.87 -10.77
CA ARG A 177 7.86 -11.45 -10.08
C ARG A 177 8.36 -12.32 -8.96
N PHE A 178 7.72 -12.23 -7.81
CA PHE A 178 7.93 -13.13 -6.69
C PHE A 178 6.59 -13.72 -6.28
N THR A 179 6.61 -14.98 -5.88
CA THR A 179 5.45 -15.62 -5.27
C THR A 179 5.63 -15.62 -3.77
N VAL A 180 4.67 -15.05 -3.06
CA VAL A 180 4.63 -14.98 -1.61
C VAL A 180 3.38 -15.69 -1.09
N PHE A 181 3.46 -16.15 0.14
CA PHE A 181 2.44 -16.92 0.84
C PHE A 181 2.16 -16.19 2.14
N ASN A 182 0.89 -16.10 2.51
CA ASN A 182 0.52 -15.58 3.82
C ASN A 182 1.04 -16.54 4.89
N VAL A 183 1.42 -16.06 6.08
CA VAL A 183 1.83 -16.93 7.19
C VAL A 183 0.76 -17.97 7.53
N ALA A 184 -0.52 -17.64 7.32
CA ALA A 184 -1.63 -18.55 7.48
C ALA A 184 -1.65 -19.72 6.48
N GLN A 185 -0.88 -19.67 5.40
CA GLN A 185 -0.71 -20.76 4.42
C GLN A 185 0.44 -21.72 4.79
N CYS A 186 1.20 -21.40 5.83
CA CYS A 186 2.35 -22.18 6.26
C CYS A 186 2.01 -23.08 7.47
N GLU A 187 2.85 -24.08 7.70
CA GLU A 187 2.83 -24.97 8.87
C GLU A 187 4.25 -25.07 9.45
N GLY A 188 4.37 -25.35 10.75
CA GLY A 188 5.66 -25.55 11.41
C GLY A 188 6.54 -24.29 11.55
N LEU A 189 6.01 -23.09 11.26
CA LEU A 189 6.75 -21.84 11.48
C LEU A 189 7.14 -21.69 12.96
N ARG A 190 8.34 -21.16 13.23
CA ARG A 190 8.80 -20.89 14.60
C ARG A 190 7.82 -20.00 15.37
N SER A 191 7.67 -20.25 16.66
CA SER A 191 6.80 -19.47 17.55
C SER A 191 7.19 -17.99 17.58
N GLY A 192 6.21 -17.10 17.62
CA GLY A 192 6.44 -15.65 17.66
C GLY A 192 6.91 -15.03 16.35
N LEU A 193 6.84 -15.76 15.23
CA LEU A 193 7.11 -15.17 13.92
C LEU A 193 6.00 -14.19 13.53
N ALA A 194 6.38 -12.92 13.35
CA ALA A 194 5.53 -11.85 12.84
C ALA A 194 4.13 -11.77 13.49
N PRO A 195 4.04 -11.67 14.84
CA PRO A 195 2.75 -11.41 15.47
C PRO A 195 2.17 -10.15 14.85
N ASP A 196 0.92 -10.21 14.41
CA ASP A 196 0.24 -8.99 14.00
C ASP A 196 0.07 -8.08 15.20
N PRO A 197 0.38 -6.79 15.06
CA PRO A 197 0.16 -5.86 16.15
C PRO A 197 -1.32 -5.91 16.52
N ALA A 198 -1.59 -5.98 17.82
CA ALA A 198 -2.95 -5.88 18.31
C ALA A 198 -3.54 -4.55 17.82
N PRO A 199 -4.78 -4.54 17.30
CA PRO A 199 -5.44 -3.30 16.93
C PRO A 199 -5.48 -2.37 18.14
N LEU A 200 -5.05 -1.12 17.95
CA LEU A 200 -5.17 -0.11 18.99
C LEU A 200 -6.66 0.19 19.25
N PRO A 201 -7.08 0.39 20.51
CA PRO A 201 -8.37 0.97 20.83
C PRO A 201 -8.54 2.34 20.14
N GLU A 202 -9.77 2.71 19.79
CA GLU A 202 -10.05 3.99 19.11
C GLU A 202 -9.50 5.20 19.85
N ARG A 203 -9.58 5.20 21.20
CA ARG A 203 -9.02 6.28 22.04
C ARG A 203 -7.50 6.45 21.89
N GLU A 204 -6.79 5.40 21.50
CA GLU A 204 -5.33 5.38 21.34
C GLU A 204 -4.93 5.67 19.89
N ILE A 205 -5.79 5.37 18.91
CA ILE A 205 -5.56 5.73 17.51
C ILE A 205 -5.52 7.25 17.31
N VAL A 206 -6.43 7.97 17.98
CA VAL A 206 -6.59 9.42 17.81
C VAL A 206 -5.30 10.21 18.15
N PRO A 207 -4.68 10.04 19.34
CA PRO A 207 -3.41 10.70 19.66
C PRO A 207 -2.30 10.42 18.64
N VAL A 208 -2.21 9.18 18.13
CA VAL A 208 -1.22 8.83 17.11
C VAL A 208 -1.50 9.61 15.81
N ALA A 209 -2.75 9.68 15.36
CA ALA A 209 -3.10 10.45 14.17
C ALA A 209 -2.79 11.95 14.34
N GLU A 210 -3.07 12.53 15.50
CA GLU A 210 -2.73 13.92 15.82
C GLU A 210 -1.23 14.16 15.82
N SER A 211 -0.45 13.24 16.40
CA SER A 211 1.01 13.33 16.41
C SER A 211 1.62 13.22 15.01
N VAL A 212 1.03 12.44 14.09
CA VAL A 212 1.44 12.38 12.68
C VAL A 212 1.14 13.70 11.97
N ILE A 213 -0.04 14.28 12.21
CA ILE A 213 -0.41 15.60 11.66
C ILE A 213 0.58 16.67 12.14
N ALA A 214 0.88 16.71 13.43
CA ALA A 214 1.82 17.66 14.02
C ALA A 214 3.26 17.45 13.47
N ALA A 215 3.75 16.21 13.44
CA ALA A 215 5.09 15.88 12.96
C ALA A 215 5.29 16.15 11.47
N SER A 216 4.19 16.23 10.68
CA SER A 216 4.26 16.57 9.26
C SER A 216 5.01 17.88 9.01
N GLY A 217 4.95 18.84 9.94
CA GLY A 217 5.57 20.16 9.80
C GLY A 217 4.98 21.02 8.69
N VAL A 218 3.86 20.61 8.09
CA VAL A 218 3.12 21.39 7.10
C VAL A 218 2.29 22.45 7.84
N ASP A 219 2.17 23.67 7.27
CA ASP A 219 1.25 24.67 7.81
C ASP A 219 -0.19 24.14 7.74
N PHE A 220 -0.72 23.76 8.91
CA PHE A 220 -1.99 23.07 9.06
C PHE A 220 -3.01 23.96 9.77
N ARG A 221 -4.05 24.37 9.04
CA ARG A 221 -5.02 25.37 9.49
C ARG A 221 -6.40 24.74 9.67
N ILE A 222 -7.04 25.06 10.79
CA ILE A 222 -8.39 24.59 11.12
C ILE A 222 -9.37 25.74 10.97
N GLY A 223 -10.43 25.55 10.19
CA GLY A 223 -11.43 26.57 9.92
C GLY A 223 -12.12 26.42 8.56
N GLY A 224 -13.16 27.23 8.35
CA GLY A 224 -13.95 27.21 7.11
C GLY A 224 -14.73 25.89 6.90
N PRO A 225 -15.47 25.79 5.77
CA PRO A 225 -16.34 24.64 5.49
C PRO A 225 -15.71 23.58 4.56
N ARG A 226 -14.46 23.75 4.12
CA ARG A 226 -13.83 22.87 3.11
C ARG A 226 -12.43 22.44 3.54
N ALA A 227 -12.08 21.22 3.17
CA ALA A 227 -10.72 20.70 3.25
C ALA A 227 -10.02 20.83 1.90
N PHE A 228 -8.76 21.27 1.90
CA PHE A 228 -7.93 21.37 0.70
C PHE A 228 -6.46 21.64 1.07
N TYR A 229 -5.54 21.20 0.20
CA TYR A 229 -4.16 21.68 0.15
C TYR A 229 -4.01 22.80 -0.90
N VAL A 230 -3.24 23.86 -0.59
CA VAL A 230 -2.93 24.96 -1.52
C VAL A 230 -1.45 24.91 -1.92
N PRO A 231 -1.09 24.38 -3.11
CA PRO A 231 0.31 24.25 -3.51
C PRO A 231 1.07 25.57 -3.56
N SER A 232 0.43 26.66 -4.01
CA SER A 232 1.11 27.96 -4.21
C SER A 232 1.48 28.68 -2.92
N HIS A 233 0.86 28.32 -1.80
CA HIS A 233 1.10 28.94 -0.49
C HIS A 233 1.52 27.91 0.56
N ASP A 234 1.72 26.66 0.13
CA ASP A 234 2.15 25.53 0.96
C ASP A 234 1.41 25.39 2.30
N PHE A 235 0.08 25.30 2.27
CA PHE A 235 -0.70 25.04 3.49
C PHE A 235 -1.87 24.09 3.26
N VAL A 236 -2.24 23.38 4.32
CA VAL A 236 -3.46 22.57 4.41
C VAL A 236 -4.51 23.34 5.19
N GLN A 237 -5.73 23.38 4.68
CA GLN A 237 -6.92 23.83 5.40
C GLN A 237 -7.85 22.64 5.62
N VAL A 238 -8.39 22.50 6.82
CA VAL A 238 -9.49 21.55 7.11
C VAL A 238 -10.59 22.21 7.95
N PRO A 239 -11.85 21.77 7.82
CA PRO A 239 -12.91 22.18 8.74
C PRO A 239 -12.61 21.74 10.18
N PRO A 240 -13.19 22.39 11.20
CA PRO A 240 -13.07 21.93 12.58
C PRO A 240 -13.67 20.52 12.75
N GLN A 241 -13.07 19.70 13.59
CA GLN A 241 -13.48 18.30 13.81
C GLN A 241 -14.99 18.11 14.09
N PRO A 242 -15.66 18.98 14.87
CA PRO A 242 -17.11 18.88 15.08
C PRO A 242 -17.97 19.09 13.82
N ALA A 243 -17.40 19.57 12.71
CA ALA A 243 -18.10 19.67 11.44
C ALA A 243 -18.27 18.31 10.74
N PHE A 244 -17.55 17.27 11.17
CA PHE A 244 -17.64 15.92 10.62
C PHE A 244 -18.67 15.10 11.40
N TYR A 245 -19.58 14.43 10.69
CA TYR A 245 -20.60 13.57 11.32
C TYR A 245 -19.94 12.44 12.13
N ASP A 246 -19.07 11.64 11.49
CA ASP A 246 -18.20 10.70 12.20
C ASP A 246 -16.83 11.34 12.42
N GLN A 247 -16.40 11.41 13.68
CA GLN A 247 -15.17 12.12 14.07
C GLN A 247 -13.91 11.53 13.41
N VAL A 248 -13.88 10.22 13.14
CA VAL A 248 -12.77 9.56 12.43
C VAL A 248 -12.57 10.10 11.00
N ASN A 249 -13.62 10.64 10.36
CA ASN A 249 -13.52 11.21 9.02
C ASN A 249 -12.70 12.50 8.99
N TYR A 250 -12.55 13.19 10.13
CA TYR A 250 -11.60 14.29 10.25
C TYR A 250 -10.19 13.80 9.96
N TYR A 251 -9.71 12.76 10.66
CA TYR A 251 -8.36 12.25 10.46
C TYR A 251 -8.13 11.68 9.06
N ARG A 252 -9.11 10.95 8.49
CA ARG A 252 -9.04 10.51 7.08
C ARG A 252 -8.90 11.67 6.11
N THR A 253 -9.58 12.78 6.41
CA THR A 253 -9.51 14.02 5.63
C THR A 253 -8.16 14.69 5.78
N CYS A 254 -7.65 14.86 7.00
CA CYS A 254 -6.33 15.41 7.26
C CYS A 254 -5.23 14.64 6.55
N LEU A 255 -5.24 13.30 6.63
CA LEU A 255 -4.23 12.44 6.00
C LEU A 255 -4.27 12.52 4.47
N HIS A 256 -5.46 12.70 3.88
CA HIS A 256 -5.61 12.96 2.45
C HIS A 256 -4.99 14.30 2.04
N GLU A 257 -5.35 15.40 2.71
CA GLU A 257 -4.77 16.71 2.38
C GLU A 257 -3.26 16.78 2.65
N LEU A 258 -2.77 16.10 3.70
CA LEU A 258 -1.34 15.97 3.97
C LEU A 258 -0.64 15.13 2.90
N THR A 259 -1.31 14.11 2.34
CA THR A 259 -0.77 13.35 1.21
C THR A 259 -0.55 14.27 0.01
N HIS A 260 -1.52 15.14 -0.32
CA HIS A 260 -1.32 16.19 -1.31
C HIS A 260 -0.15 17.09 -0.92
N ALA A 261 -0.10 17.57 0.33
CA ALA A 261 0.98 18.44 0.77
C ALA A 261 2.36 17.83 0.48
N THR A 262 2.59 16.54 0.73
CA THR A 262 3.90 15.91 0.42
C THR A 262 4.39 16.11 -1.02
N GLY A 263 3.52 16.42 -1.98
CA GLY A 263 3.86 16.65 -3.38
C GLY A 263 4.58 17.98 -3.68
N HIS A 264 4.68 18.92 -2.74
CA HIS A 264 5.35 20.21 -2.97
C HIS A 264 6.81 20.06 -3.42
N ASP A 265 7.35 21.07 -4.11
CA ASP A 265 8.70 21.08 -4.69
C ASP A 265 9.82 20.89 -3.64
N SER A 266 9.63 21.44 -2.44
CA SER A 266 10.52 21.28 -1.29
C SER A 266 10.43 19.89 -0.62
N ARG A 267 9.54 19.00 -1.09
CA ARG A 267 9.26 17.69 -0.51
C ARG A 267 9.47 16.56 -1.52
N LEU A 268 8.39 16.00 -2.09
CA LEU A 268 8.45 14.90 -3.05
C LEU A 268 8.36 15.36 -4.50
N ASP A 269 8.25 16.67 -4.75
CA ASP A 269 8.29 17.30 -6.06
C ASP A 269 7.40 16.59 -7.10
N ARG A 270 6.12 16.42 -6.75
CA ARG A 270 5.10 15.91 -7.66
C ARG A 270 4.47 17.05 -8.44
N SER A 271 4.12 16.77 -9.69
CA SER A 271 3.47 17.76 -10.55
C SER A 271 2.01 17.98 -10.13
N PHE A 272 1.66 19.24 -9.83
CA PHE A 272 0.27 19.71 -9.72
C PHE A 272 -0.21 20.39 -11.00
N ALA A 273 0.27 19.93 -12.16
CA ALA A 273 -0.16 20.46 -13.44
C ALA A 273 -1.67 20.18 -13.68
N GLY A 274 -2.33 21.09 -14.39
CA GLY A 274 -3.73 20.94 -14.76
C GLY A 274 -4.71 21.35 -13.65
N GLY A 275 -5.84 21.92 -14.07
CA GLY A 275 -6.92 22.29 -13.15
C GLY A 275 -7.83 21.12 -12.79
N PHE A 276 -8.80 21.39 -11.91
CA PHE A 276 -9.88 20.46 -11.57
C PHE A 276 -10.51 19.82 -12.82
N GLY A 277 -10.71 18.50 -12.78
CA GLY A 277 -11.26 17.73 -13.89
C GLY A 277 -10.26 17.35 -14.99
N SER A 278 -8.99 17.78 -14.90
CA SER A 278 -7.94 17.31 -15.81
C SER A 278 -7.43 15.90 -15.45
N LYS A 279 -6.76 15.23 -16.40
CA LYS A 279 -6.14 13.92 -16.16
C LYS A 279 -4.99 13.98 -15.15
N ASP A 280 -4.23 15.07 -15.14
CA ASP A 280 -3.15 15.26 -14.17
C ASP A 280 -3.70 15.46 -12.77
N TYR A 281 -4.77 16.26 -12.63
CA TYR A 281 -5.52 16.36 -11.38
C TYR A 281 -6.05 14.99 -10.92
N ALA A 282 -6.67 14.21 -11.80
CA ALA A 282 -7.17 12.87 -11.47
C ALA A 282 -6.05 11.90 -11.03
N ARG A 283 -4.83 12.03 -11.59
CA ARG A 283 -3.67 11.24 -11.16
C ARG A 283 -3.22 11.61 -9.75
N GLU A 284 -3.21 12.89 -9.41
CA GLU A 284 -2.82 13.35 -8.06
C GLU A 284 -3.88 13.00 -7.02
N GLU A 285 -5.18 13.09 -7.35
CA GLU A 285 -6.27 12.58 -6.48
C GLU A 285 -6.15 11.07 -6.23
N LEU A 286 -5.80 10.29 -7.26
CA LEU A 286 -5.55 8.85 -7.11
C LEU A 286 -4.39 8.57 -6.15
N ILE A 287 -3.33 9.41 -6.19
CA ILE A 287 -2.21 9.34 -5.25
C ILE A 287 -2.67 9.70 -3.83
N ALA A 288 -3.45 10.76 -3.67
CA ALA A 288 -3.93 11.24 -2.38
C ALA A 288 -4.86 10.24 -1.68
N GLU A 289 -5.79 9.63 -2.42
CA GLU A 289 -6.70 8.61 -1.90
C GLU A 289 -5.96 7.35 -1.46
N MET A 290 -5.03 6.83 -2.27
CA MET A 290 -4.21 5.68 -1.87
C MET A 290 -3.27 6.01 -0.71
N GLY A 291 -2.64 7.19 -0.72
CA GLY A 291 -1.71 7.58 0.35
C GLY A 291 -2.43 7.74 1.68
N SER A 292 -3.61 8.37 1.68
CA SER A 292 -4.49 8.43 2.85
C SER A 292 -4.89 7.04 3.33
N ALA A 293 -5.25 6.12 2.42
CA ALA A 293 -5.58 4.75 2.80
C ALA A 293 -4.39 3.99 3.41
N PHE A 294 -3.18 4.17 2.88
CA PHE A 294 -1.96 3.56 3.42
C PHE A 294 -1.59 4.12 4.80
N LEU A 295 -1.75 5.43 4.99
CA LEU A 295 -1.60 6.08 6.29
C LEU A 295 -2.63 5.56 7.27
N CYS A 296 -3.92 5.59 6.92
CA CYS A 296 -5.00 5.07 7.75
C CYS A 296 -4.71 3.64 8.22
N ALA A 297 -4.36 2.75 7.29
CA ALA A 297 -4.00 1.38 7.63
C ALA A 297 -2.77 1.27 8.52
N SER A 298 -1.78 2.16 8.37
CA SER A 298 -0.61 2.19 9.25
C SER A 298 -0.95 2.63 10.68
N LEU A 299 -2.02 3.42 10.85
CA LEU A 299 -2.48 3.95 12.13
C LEU A 299 -3.62 3.13 12.75
N GLY A 300 -4.04 2.03 12.13
CA GLY A 300 -5.18 1.24 12.58
C GLY A 300 -6.55 1.87 12.25
N ILE A 301 -6.59 2.97 11.49
CA ILE A 301 -7.82 3.58 11.00
C ILE A 301 -8.30 2.79 9.78
N VAL A 302 -9.56 2.38 9.78
CA VAL A 302 -10.20 1.77 8.60
C VAL A 302 -10.23 2.81 7.47
N PRO A 303 -9.59 2.56 6.31
CA PRO A 303 -9.67 3.46 5.16
C PRO A 303 -11.08 3.57 4.59
N THR A 304 -11.43 4.72 4.02
CA THR A 304 -12.67 4.94 3.25
C THR A 304 -12.38 5.79 2.02
N VAL A 305 -13.27 5.78 1.03
CA VAL A 305 -13.18 6.70 -0.13
C VAL A 305 -13.94 7.97 0.20
N ARG A 306 -13.35 9.14 -0.08
CA ARG A 306 -14.02 10.42 0.16
C ARG A 306 -14.86 10.86 -1.03
N HIS A 307 -14.37 10.67 -2.26
CA HIS A 307 -14.99 11.26 -3.45
C HIS A 307 -15.20 10.21 -4.55
N VAL A 308 -16.39 9.61 -4.55
CA VAL A 308 -16.83 8.65 -5.58
C VAL A 308 -16.86 9.29 -6.98
N ASP A 309 -17.00 10.62 -7.04
CA ASP A 309 -17.05 11.40 -8.27
C ASP A 309 -15.78 11.29 -9.13
N TYR A 310 -14.63 10.91 -8.53
CA TYR A 310 -13.38 10.73 -9.27
C TYR A 310 -13.20 9.34 -9.88
N ILE A 311 -14.06 8.36 -9.56
CA ILE A 311 -13.93 6.99 -10.09
C ILE A 311 -13.94 6.98 -11.62
N ALA A 312 -14.81 7.76 -12.25
CA ALA A 312 -14.86 7.87 -13.71
C ALA A 312 -13.54 8.42 -14.28
N ALA A 313 -13.00 9.48 -13.68
CA ALA A 313 -11.73 10.07 -14.11
C ALA A 313 -10.54 9.12 -13.87
N TRP A 314 -10.53 8.37 -12.78
CA TRP A 314 -9.51 7.35 -12.53
C TRP A 314 -9.60 6.21 -13.54
N LEU A 315 -10.80 5.71 -13.85
CA LEU A 315 -11.00 4.69 -14.87
C LEU A 315 -10.44 5.14 -16.23
N ASP A 316 -10.68 6.38 -16.62
CA ASP A 316 -10.12 6.93 -17.87
C ASP A 316 -8.59 6.96 -17.86
N VAL A 317 -7.98 7.39 -16.74
CA VAL A 317 -6.51 7.38 -16.56
C VAL A 317 -5.95 5.96 -16.62
N LEU A 318 -6.61 4.98 -16.00
CA LEU A 318 -6.15 3.60 -15.93
C LEU A 318 -6.30 2.84 -17.26
N ARG A 319 -7.37 3.13 -18.02
CA ARG A 319 -7.60 2.54 -19.35
C ARG A 319 -6.61 3.05 -20.39
N GLU A 320 -6.19 4.30 -20.28
CA GLU A 320 -5.22 4.91 -21.19
C GLU A 320 -3.78 4.44 -20.90
N ASP A 321 -3.45 4.15 -19.64
CA ASP A 321 -2.09 3.77 -19.25
C ASP A 321 -2.09 2.65 -18.20
N ASN A 322 -1.73 1.45 -18.65
CA ASN A 322 -1.62 0.24 -17.83
C ASN A 322 -0.56 0.30 -16.71
N ARG A 323 0.26 1.36 -16.66
CA ARG A 323 1.24 1.62 -15.59
C ARG A 323 0.82 2.76 -14.67
N ALA A 324 -0.30 3.43 -14.94
CA ALA A 324 -0.77 4.55 -14.12
C ALA A 324 -0.96 4.15 -12.66
N ILE A 325 -1.59 3.00 -12.39
CA ILE A 325 -1.79 2.53 -11.02
C ILE A 325 -0.48 2.19 -10.30
N PHE A 326 0.51 1.67 -11.01
CA PHE A 326 1.82 1.34 -10.44
C PHE A 326 2.56 2.62 -10.01
N ARG A 327 2.51 3.66 -10.86
CA ARG A 327 3.12 4.95 -10.55
C ARG A 327 2.38 5.66 -9.42
N ALA A 328 1.04 5.67 -9.46
CA ALA A 328 0.23 6.28 -8.43
C ALA A 328 0.43 5.59 -7.07
N ALA A 329 0.37 4.26 -7.00
CA ALA A 329 0.60 3.52 -5.77
C ALA A 329 2.03 3.70 -5.24
N SER A 330 3.03 3.77 -6.14
CA SER A 330 4.41 4.06 -5.74
C SER A 330 4.56 5.47 -5.16
N ALA A 331 3.94 6.48 -5.76
CA ALA A 331 3.93 7.85 -5.23
C ALA A 331 3.18 7.95 -3.91
N ALA A 332 2.03 7.28 -3.78
CA ALA A 332 1.26 7.18 -2.55
C ALA A 332 2.06 6.55 -1.40
N THR A 333 2.84 5.49 -1.70
CA THR A 333 3.73 4.89 -0.69
C THR A 333 4.80 5.89 -0.24
N LYS A 334 5.45 6.60 -1.17
CA LYS A 334 6.46 7.60 -0.82
C LYS A 334 5.87 8.73 0.04
N ALA A 335 4.64 9.17 -0.26
CA ALA A 335 3.95 10.17 0.53
C ALA A 335 3.65 9.68 1.95
N ALA A 336 3.12 8.46 2.08
CA ALA A 336 2.87 7.84 3.39
C ALA A 336 4.17 7.65 4.19
N ASP A 337 5.21 7.09 3.57
CA ASP A 337 6.52 6.87 4.19
C ASP A 337 7.16 8.20 4.62
N TRP A 338 7.01 9.28 3.85
CA TRP A 338 7.53 10.60 4.21
C TRP A 338 6.89 11.13 5.49
N LEU A 339 5.56 11.02 5.61
CA LEU A 339 4.84 11.46 6.81
C LEU A 339 5.18 10.59 8.03
N LEU A 340 5.20 9.26 7.86
CA LEU A 340 5.50 8.31 8.92
C LEU A 340 6.94 8.42 9.42
N ALA A 341 7.91 8.64 8.52
CA ALA A 341 9.31 8.83 8.90
C ALA A 341 9.52 10.10 9.72
N ARG A 342 8.75 11.17 9.44
CA ARG A 342 8.78 12.40 10.25
C ARG A 342 8.16 12.20 11.62
N HIS A 343 7.07 11.46 11.69
CA HIS A 343 6.49 11.07 12.97
C HIS A 343 7.50 10.26 13.80
N GLU A 344 8.13 9.23 13.22
CA GLU A 344 9.18 8.44 13.88
C GLU A 344 10.36 9.31 14.33
N ALA A 345 10.82 10.24 13.48
CA ALA A 345 11.89 11.16 13.84
C ALA A 345 11.49 12.12 14.98
N ALA A 346 10.23 12.56 15.04
CA ALA A 346 9.73 13.41 16.12
C ALA A 346 9.64 12.63 17.44
N GLN A 347 9.20 11.36 17.41
CA GLN A 347 9.18 10.51 18.61
C GLN A 347 10.59 10.26 19.15
N ASN A 348 11.57 10.00 18.27
CA ASN A 348 12.96 9.78 18.68
C ASN A 348 13.67 11.05 19.20
N ALA A 349 13.12 12.22 18.95
CA ALA A 349 13.68 13.50 19.39
C ALA A 349 13.15 13.96 20.76
N ASP A 350 12.14 13.28 21.31
CA ASP A 350 11.51 13.58 22.60
C ASP A 350 11.84 12.47 23.63
N PRO A 351 13.01 12.51 24.29
CA PRO A 351 13.46 11.45 25.19
C PRO A 351 12.70 11.39 26.53
N ASP A 352 11.82 12.34 26.83
CA ASP A 352 11.11 12.43 28.11
C ASP A 352 9.71 11.75 28.10
N ALA A 353 9.26 11.21 26.96
CA ALA A 353 7.95 10.52 26.88
C ALA A 353 7.95 9.10 27.48
N ASP A 354 9.13 8.49 27.65
CA ASP A 354 9.31 7.12 28.19
C ASP A 354 9.65 7.09 29.70
N ALA A 355 9.66 8.23 30.39
CA ALA A 355 10.17 8.35 31.78
C ALA A 355 9.10 8.33 32.89
N ASP A 356 7.81 8.20 32.58
CA ASP A 356 6.72 8.19 33.59
C ASP A 356 6.20 6.78 33.93
N GLY A 357 7.11 5.80 34.01
CA GLY A 357 6.76 4.41 34.29
C GLY A 357 7.86 3.63 35.00
N ASP A 358 8.30 4.10 36.16
CA ASP A 358 8.67 3.29 37.34
C ASP A 358 9.35 4.20 38.38
N GLY A 359 8.70 4.29 39.54
CA GLY A 359 9.04 5.21 40.62
C GLY A 359 8.34 4.78 41.90
N ASP A 360 8.50 3.50 42.20
CA ASP A 360 8.15 2.77 43.40
C ASP A 360 8.63 3.54 44.64
N GLY A 361 7.67 4.21 45.27
CA GLY A 361 7.83 4.69 46.63
C GLY A 361 7.72 3.52 47.60
N GLU A 362 8.86 2.97 48.03
CA GLU A 362 8.94 2.22 49.28
C GLU A 362 10.10 2.69 50.17
N ILE A 363 9.70 3.40 51.24
CA ILE A 363 10.03 3.11 52.64
C ILE A 363 11.53 3.01 53.00
N GLU A 364 12.07 4.10 53.55
CA GLU A 364 13.21 4.02 54.48
C GLU A 364 12.71 3.99 55.92
N ILE A 365 12.81 2.81 56.54
CA ILE A 365 12.78 2.63 57.99
C ILE A 365 14.21 2.89 58.48
N ASP A 366 14.42 3.98 59.19
CA ASP A 366 15.70 4.27 59.85
C ASP A 366 15.65 3.80 61.31
N THR A 367 16.65 3.00 61.70
CA THR A 367 16.80 2.45 63.05
C THR A 367 18.20 2.75 63.60
N HIS A 368 18.21 3.34 64.80
CA HIS A 368 19.33 3.47 65.77
C HIS A 368 20.48 4.41 65.36
N SER A 369 21.16 5.16 66.22
CA SER A 369 21.11 5.57 67.64
C SER A 369 22.11 6.76 67.73
N ASP A 370 21.92 7.79 68.54
CA ASP A 370 22.65 7.97 69.81
C ASP A 370 22.37 9.39 70.36
N SER A 371 22.09 9.46 71.67
CA SER A 371 22.65 10.34 72.72
C SER A 371 22.89 11.85 72.38
N GLU A 372 22.48 12.88 73.13
CA GLU A 372 22.59 13.19 74.56
C GLU A 372 21.76 14.47 74.87
N ASP A 373 21.36 14.61 76.14
CA ASP A 373 21.19 15.84 76.94
C ASP A 373 20.45 17.08 76.38
N ALA A 374 19.33 17.44 77.04
CA ALA A 374 19.29 18.60 77.95
C ALA A 374 17.89 18.81 78.58
N ALA A 375 17.86 18.66 79.91
CA ALA A 375 17.22 19.52 80.91
C ALA A 375 15.89 20.27 80.62
N GLN A 376 14.93 20.01 81.52
CA GLN A 376 14.10 20.98 82.28
C GLN A 376 13.12 21.84 81.42
N ASN A 377 11.82 21.92 81.69
CA ASN A 377 11.27 22.50 82.91
C ASN A 377 9.71 22.53 82.82
N GLU A 378 9.08 22.24 83.97
CA GLU A 378 7.85 22.79 84.54
C GLU A 378 6.49 22.90 83.80
N GLY A 379 5.45 22.48 84.55
CA GLY A 379 4.17 23.19 84.67
C GLY A 379 2.97 22.44 84.09
N ALA A 380 2.24 21.64 84.89
CA ALA A 380 0.99 22.04 85.57
C ALA A 380 -0.11 22.48 84.58
N GLY A 381 -1.30 21.90 84.51
CA GLY A 381 -2.04 21.03 85.41
C GLY A 381 -3.53 21.31 85.21
N ALA A 382 -4.35 20.32 85.56
CA ALA A 382 -5.83 20.30 85.66
C ALA A 382 -6.62 20.14 84.35
#